data_AF-A0A6I3SPP1-F1
#
_entry.id   AF-A0A6I3SPP1-F1
#
_cell.length_a   1.000
_cell.length_b   1.000
_cell.length_c   1.000
_cell.angle_alpha   90.00
_cell.angle_beta   90.00
_cell.angle_gamma   90.00
#
_symmetry.space_group_name_H-M   'P 1'
#
loop_
_entity.id
_entity.type
_entity.pdbx_description
1 polymer ?
#
loop_
_entity_poly.entity_id
_entity_poly.type
_entity_poly.pdbx_seq_one_letter_code
_entity_poly.pdbx_strand_id
1 'polypeptide(L)'
;MNNHGDEPRDEREPVQSVNKNRALLIFVLVVLIMTSSILTLMENNTQTIKFNEYVSLYNETVKDITEQAMTGLSLTKGYAEGYSEVWSNAIKTAEMDIDFEKIKESTAKDNVLVEMAQAKDRIDEKMKKLKNHPKECKEAYDTLQALYDKYCSIYVQAQTVNQVSSDFSMTLENIKSSKPAEKH
;
A
#
# COMPACT_ATOMS: atom_id res chain seq x y z
N MET A 1 -30.42 -57.64 9.04
CA MET A 1 -29.18 -57.54 8.25
C MET A 1 -29.58 -56.83 6.95
N ASN A 2 -29.19 -55.60 6.63
CA ASN A 2 -28.05 -54.79 7.01
C ASN A 2 -28.40 -53.29 7.03
N ASN A 3 -27.64 -52.56 7.86
CA ASN A 3 -27.56 -51.11 8.04
C ASN A 3 -27.72 -50.30 6.75
N HIS A 4 -28.58 -49.30 6.78
CA HIS A 4 -28.37 -48.05 6.04
C HIS A 4 -27.28 -47.27 6.78
N GLY A 5 -26.12 -47.13 6.14
CA GLY A 5 -25.06 -46.26 6.60
C GLY A 5 -25.41 -44.81 6.25
N ASP A 6 -25.52 -43.98 7.28
CA ASP A 6 -25.51 -42.53 7.18
C ASP A 6 -24.15 -42.06 6.66
N GLU A 7 -24.15 -41.40 5.50
CA GLU A 7 -23.00 -40.68 4.98
C GLU A 7 -23.15 -39.21 5.37
N PRO A 8 -22.23 -38.61 6.16
CA PRO A 8 -22.36 -37.22 6.56
C PRO A 8 -22.07 -36.31 5.36
N ARG A 9 -23.06 -35.49 4.98
CA ARG A 9 -22.87 -34.36 4.07
C ARG A 9 -21.86 -33.40 4.70
N ASP A 10 -20.73 -33.23 4.02
CA ASP A 10 -19.74 -32.18 4.25
C ASP A 10 -20.41 -30.82 3.99
N GLU A 11 -21.06 -30.25 5.01
CA GLU A 11 -21.42 -28.84 5.07
C GLU A 11 -20.14 -28.02 5.20
N ARG A 12 -19.49 -27.76 4.06
CA ARG A 12 -18.52 -26.66 4.01
C ARG A 12 -19.28 -25.36 4.13
N GLU A 13 -19.21 -24.76 5.30
CA GLU A 13 -19.59 -23.37 5.50
C GLU A 13 -18.87 -22.49 4.45
N PRO A 14 -19.56 -21.52 3.84
CA PRO A 14 -18.90 -20.59 2.93
C PRO A 14 -17.90 -19.75 3.73
N VAL A 15 -16.61 -19.94 3.45
CA VAL A 15 -15.54 -19.06 3.94
C VAL A 15 -15.86 -17.65 3.44
N GLN A 16 -16.36 -16.82 4.35
CA GLN A 16 -16.55 -15.40 4.09
C GLN A 16 -15.18 -14.81 3.75
N SER A 17 -14.98 -14.49 2.47
CA SER A 17 -13.81 -13.74 2.03
C SER A 17 -13.89 -12.35 2.63
N VAL A 18 -13.28 -12.17 3.81
CA VAL A 18 -13.15 -10.86 4.43
C VAL A 18 -12.44 -9.95 3.42
N ASN A 19 -13.19 -8.98 2.91
CA ASN A 19 -12.70 -8.02 1.93
C ASN A 19 -11.42 -7.38 2.50
N LYS A 20 -10.28 -7.48 1.81
CA LYS A 20 -8.92 -7.21 2.35
C LYS A 20 -8.80 -5.84 3.04
N ASN A 21 -9.62 -4.87 2.63
CA ASN A 21 -9.70 -3.53 3.21
C ASN A 21 -10.37 -3.49 4.59
N ARG A 22 -11.33 -4.39 4.87
CA ARG A 22 -11.92 -4.58 6.20
C ARG A 22 -10.94 -5.22 7.16
N ALA A 23 -10.12 -6.17 6.69
CA ALA A 23 -9.08 -6.77 7.50
C ALA A 23 -8.00 -5.75 7.91
N LEU A 24 -7.62 -4.84 7.00
CA LEU A 24 -6.69 -3.75 7.30
C LEU A 24 -7.26 -2.77 8.35
N LEU A 25 -8.54 -2.38 8.22
CA LEU A 25 -9.21 -1.50 9.18
C LEU A 25 -9.34 -2.12 10.57
N ILE A 26 -9.71 -3.40 10.64
CA ILE A 26 -9.79 -4.15 11.91
C ILE A 26 -8.41 -4.24 12.56
N PHE A 27 -7.37 -4.48 11.78
CA PHE A 27 -5.99 -4.53 12.27
C PHE A 27 -5.54 -3.18 12.86
N VAL A 28 -5.83 -2.06 12.18
CA VAL A 28 -5.53 -0.70 12.69
C VAL A 28 -6.28 -0.41 14.00
N LEU A 29 -7.54 -0.82 14.11
CA LEU A 29 -8.35 -0.66 15.33
C LEU A 29 -7.81 -1.48 16.51
N VAL A 30 -7.35 -2.71 16.27
CA VAL A 30 -6.75 -3.56 17.32
C VAL A 30 -5.44 -2.97 17.83
N VAL A 31 -4.61 -2.41 16.93
CA VAL A 31 -3.36 -1.73 17.31
C VAL A 31 -3.63 -0.52 18.21
N LEU A 32 -4.69 0.26 17.94
CA LEU A 32 -5.07 1.41 18.77
C LEU A 32 -5.51 1.01 20.20
N ILE A 33 -6.27 -0.07 20.36
CA ILE A 33 -6.77 -0.51 21.69
C ILE A 33 -5.62 -0.99 22.60
N MET A 34 -4.60 -1.62 22.01
CA MET A 34 -3.42 -2.10 22.75
C MET A 34 -2.57 -0.95 23.31
N THR A 35 -2.67 0.27 22.76
CA THR A 35 -1.94 1.45 23.28
C THR A 35 -2.48 1.98 24.60
N SER A 36 -3.78 1.81 24.89
CA SER A 36 -4.42 2.31 26.11
C SER A 36 -4.15 1.48 27.37
N SER A 37 -3.84 0.20 27.23
CA SER A 37 -3.67 -0.71 28.38
C SER A 37 -2.31 -0.57 29.09
N ILE A 38 -1.37 0.15 28.49
CA ILE A 38 0.01 0.21 28.99
C ILE A 38 0.23 1.38 29.98
N LEU A 39 -0.72 2.33 30.07
CA LEU A 39 -0.60 3.53 30.90
C LEU A 39 -0.75 3.30 32.42
N THR A 40 -1.25 2.14 32.87
CA THR A 40 -1.54 1.89 34.31
C THR A 40 -0.37 1.33 35.11
N LEU A 41 0.78 1.09 34.50
CA LEU A 41 2.00 0.68 35.20
C LEU A 41 3.05 1.77 35.00
N MET A 42 3.37 2.55 36.04
CA MET A 42 4.77 2.78 36.48
C MET A 42 5.00 4.05 37.32
N GLU A 43 5.48 3.81 38.54
CA GLU A 43 6.49 4.62 39.24
C GLU A 43 7.90 4.08 38.88
N ASN A 44 8.68 4.78 38.03
CA ASN A 44 10.14 5.02 38.18
C ASN A 44 10.78 5.69 36.94
N ASN A 45 11.51 6.78 37.19
CA ASN A 45 11.61 7.95 36.30
C ASN A 45 12.61 7.88 35.12
N THR A 46 13.05 6.71 34.66
CA THR A 46 13.99 6.60 33.51
C THR A 46 13.65 5.49 32.52
N GLN A 47 13.19 4.33 33.00
CA GLN A 47 12.66 3.31 32.09
C GLN A 47 11.34 3.77 31.46
N THR A 48 10.48 4.46 32.23
CA THR A 48 9.24 5.05 31.72
C THR A 48 9.50 6.10 30.63
N ILE A 49 10.57 6.90 30.75
CA ILE A 49 10.93 7.88 29.73
C ILE A 49 11.30 7.18 28.42
N LYS A 50 12.21 6.20 28.47
CA LYS A 50 12.62 5.41 27.27
C LYS A 50 11.46 4.64 26.65
N PHE A 51 10.59 4.10 27.49
CA PHE A 51 9.38 3.41 27.04
C PHE A 51 8.41 4.36 26.33
N ASN A 52 8.15 5.54 26.91
CA ASN A 52 7.30 6.56 26.30
C ASN A 52 7.88 7.09 24.99
N GLU A 53 9.19 7.30 24.91
CA GLU A 53 9.89 7.66 23.67
C GLU A 53 9.72 6.57 22.60
N TYR A 54 9.86 5.29 22.97
CA TYR A 54 9.62 4.16 22.08
C TYR A 54 8.18 4.14 21.56
N VAL A 55 7.18 4.26 22.45
CA VAL A 55 5.76 4.28 22.07
C VAL A 55 5.43 5.46 21.17
N SER A 56 5.97 6.64 21.47
CA SER A 56 5.81 7.84 20.64
C SER A 56 6.35 7.61 19.23
N LEU A 57 7.60 7.13 19.14
CA LEU A 57 8.24 6.83 17.86
C LEU A 57 7.49 5.74 17.09
N TYR A 58 7.01 4.71 17.78
CA TYR A 58 6.19 3.64 17.19
C TYR A 58 4.92 4.21 16.56
N ASN A 59 4.16 5.01 17.31
CA ASN A 59 2.89 5.58 16.85
C ASN A 59 3.10 6.53 15.66
N GLU A 60 4.14 7.36 15.72
CA GLU A 60 4.51 8.25 14.61
C GLU A 60 4.88 7.44 13.36
N THR A 61 5.59 6.33 13.53
CA THR A 61 5.99 5.45 12.41
C THR A 61 4.79 4.73 11.79
N VAL A 62 3.86 4.22 12.62
CA VAL A 62 2.61 3.63 12.14
C VAL A 62 1.81 4.64 11.31
N LYS A 63 1.69 5.87 11.81
CA LYS A 63 0.99 6.96 11.12
C LYS A 63 1.64 7.24 9.77
N ASP A 64 2.94 7.48 9.75
CA ASP A 64 3.69 7.78 8.53
C ASP A 64 3.55 6.65 7.50
N ILE A 65 3.74 5.39 7.92
CA ILE A 65 3.59 4.24 7.02
C ILE A 65 2.18 4.18 6.44
N THR A 66 1.17 4.40 7.27
CA THR A 66 -0.24 4.31 6.85
C THR A 66 -0.58 5.40 5.84
N GLU A 67 -0.20 6.65 6.12
CA GLU A 67 -0.40 7.78 5.21
C GLU A 67 0.31 7.55 3.86
N GLN A 68 1.57 7.11 3.89
CA GLN A 68 2.34 6.87 2.67
C GLN A 68 1.86 5.65 1.88
N ALA A 69 1.40 4.60 2.56
CA ALA A 69 0.77 3.46 1.90
C ALA A 69 -0.52 3.87 1.18
N MET A 70 -1.35 4.74 1.80
CA MET A 70 -2.55 5.27 1.13
C MET A 70 -2.19 6.11 -0.09
N THR A 71 -1.17 6.96 0.00
CA THR A 71 -0.68 7.75 -1.14
C THR A 71 -0.24 6.84 -2.29
N GLY A 72 0.59 5.81 -2.01
CA GLY A 72 1.05 4.87 -3.03
C GLY A 72 -0.08 4.04 -3.65
N LEU A 73 -1.07 3.63 -2.86
CA LEU A 73 -2.27 2.94 -3.35
C LEU A 73 -3.12 3.85 -4.24
N SER A 74 -3.31 5.11 -3.85
CA SER A 74 -4.06 6.09 -4.64
C SER A 74 -3.38 6.35 -5.99
N LEU A 75 -2.05 6.47 -5.99
CA LEU A 75 -1.27 6.65 -7.21
C LEU A 75 -1.42 5.44 -8.14
N THR A 76 -1.19 4.23 -7.60
CA THR A 76 -1.32 2.97 -8.35
C THR A 76 -2.71 2.80 -8.93
N LYS A 77 -3.74 3.16 -8.17
CA LYS A 77 -5.14 3.11 -8.60
C LYS A 77 -5.41 4.10 -9.74
N GLY A 78 -4.96 5.35 -9.62
CA GLY A 78 -5.15 6.38 -10.65
C GLY A 78 -4.57 5.94 -12.00
N TYR A 79 -3.35 5.38 -11.99
CA TYR A 79 -2.76 4.80 -13.19
C TYR A 79 -3.57 3.63 -13.76
N ALA A 80 -4.02 2.70 -12.92
CA ALA A 80 -4.81 1.55 -13.37
C ALA A 80 -6.15 1.99 -14.01
N GLU A 81 -6.84 2.96 -13.40
CA GLU A 81 -8.08 3.53 -13.93
C GLU A 81 -7.82 4.26 -15.26
N GLY A 82 -6.77 5.07 -15.34
CA GLY A 82 -6.38 5.78 -16.56
C GLY A 82 -6.07 4.83 -17.73
N TYR A 83 -5.29 3.77 -17.48
CA TYR A 83 -5.03 2.75 -18.50
C TYR A 83 -6.30 2.01 -18.92
N SER A 84 -7.17 1.66 -17.97
CA SER A 84 -8.42 0.99 -18.27
C SER A 84 -9.34 1.86 -19.14
N GLU A 85 -9.40 3.17 -18.89
CA GLU A 85 -10.17 4.12 -19.70
C GLU A 85 -9.64 4.16 -21.13
N VAL A 86 -8.32 4.28 -21.31
CA VAL A 86 -7.68 4.29 -22.63
C VAL A 86 -7.99 3.02 -23.43
N TRP A 87 -7.82 1.84 -22.82
CA TRP A 87 -8.12 0.58 -23.52
C TRP A 87 -9.60 0.41 -23.83
N SER A 88 -10.48 0.77 -22.89
CA SER A 88 -11.93 0.75 -23.11
C SER A 88 -12.32 1.65 -24.29
N ASN A 89 -11.76 2.84 -24.38
CA ASN A 89 -12.06 3.78 -25.46
C ASN A 89 -11.54 3.26 -26.80
N ALA A 90 -10.29 2.80 -26.85
CA ALA A 90 -9.71 2.25 -28.09
C ALA A 90 -10.50 1.05 -28.64
N ILE A 91 -11.00 0.17 -27.76
CA ILE A 91 -11.86 -0.94 -28.18
C ILE A 91 -13.19 -0.45 -28.76
N LYS A 92 -13.79 0.60 -28.19
CA LYS A 92 -15.09 1.12 -28.62
C LYS A 92 -15.01 1.92 -29.92
N THR A 93 -13.97 2.72 -30.09
CA THR A 93 -13.82 3.60 -31.25
C THR A 93 -13.06 2.93 -32.40
N ALA A 94 -12.39 1.80 -32.15
CA ALA A 94 -11.39 1.20 -33.06
C ALA A 94 -10.24 2.16 -33.42
N GLU A 95 -10.11 3.27 -32.69
CA GLU A 95 -9.07 4.28 -32.84
C GLU A 95 -8.30 4.39 -31.53
N MET A 96 -6.97 4.29 -31.62
CA MET A 96 -6.10 4.46 -30.48
C MET A 96 -5.82 5.96 -30.27
N ASP A 97 -6.80 6.68 -29.73
CA ASP A 97 -6.60 8.05 -29.25
C ASP A 97 -6.21 8.02 -27.77
N ILE A 98 -4.90 8.02 -27.53
CA ILE A 98 -4.34 7.94 -26.17
C ILE A 98 -4.06 9.36 -25.69
N ASP A 99 -4.92 9.83 -24.79
CA ASP A 99 -4.73 11.06 -24.03
C ASP A 99 -3.96 10.76 -22.74
N PHE A 100 -2.64 10.71 -22.85
CA PHE A 100 -1.75 10.55 -21.69
C PHE A 100 -1.69 11.78 -20.80
N GLU A 101 -2.03 12.96 -21.31
CA GLU A 101 -2.12 14.13 -20.45
C GLU A 101 -3.24 13.91 -19.44
N LYS A 102 -4.35 13.26 -19.80
CA LYS A 102 -5.41 12.90 -18.86
C LYS A 102 -5.02 11.81 -17.84
N ILE A 103 -4.21 10.82 -18.26
CA ILE A 103 -3.64 9.82 -17.31
C ILE A 103 -2.66 10.51 -16.37
N LYS A 104 -1.78 11.36 -16.90
CA LYS A 104 -0.83 12.16 -16.11
C LYS A 104 -1.59 13.11 -15.20
N GLU A 105 -2.51 13.95 -15.65
CA GLU A 105 -3.28 14.87 -14.79
C GLU A 105 -4.05 14.17 -13.67
N SER A 106 -4.52 12.93 -13.88
CA SER A 106 -5.17 12.15 -12.81
C SER A 106 -4.18 11.53 -11.80
N THR A 107 -2.88 11.52 -12.09
CA THR A 107 -1.81 10.91 -11.26
C THR A 107 -0.66 11.87 -10.88
N ALA A 108 -0.51 12.97 -11.60
CA ALA A 108 0.60 13.93 -11.55
C ALA A 108 0.26 15.00 -10.54
N LYS A 109 0.61 14.69 -9.29
CA LYS A 109 1.30 15.70 -8.50
C LYS A 109 2.77 15.41 -8.72
N ASP A 110 3.45 16.23 -9.52
CA ASP A 110 4.84 16.02 -9.97
C ASP A 110 5.87 15.83 -8.84
N ASN A 111 5.46 16.00 -7.57
CA ASN A 111 6.28 15.74 -6.40
C ASN A 111 5.89 14.49 -5.58
N VAL A 112 4.79 13.79 -5.85
CA VAL A 112 4.32 12.70 -4.98
C VAL A 112 5.35 11.57 -4.89
N LEU A 113 6.02 11.21 -5.99
CA LEU A 113 7.05 10.16 -5.96
C LEU A 113 8.32 10.60 -5.22
N VAL A 114 8.69 11.88 -5.34
CA VAL A 114 9.82 12.46 -4.60
C VAL A 114 9.49 12.51 -3.10
N GLU A 115 8.29 12.96 -2.74
CA GLU A 115 7.78 12.97 -1.37
C GLU A 115 7.71 11.56 -0.77
N MET A 116 7.25 10.58 -1.55
CA MET A 116 7.23 9.17 -1.16
C MET A 116 8.65 8.62 -0.93
N ALA A 117 9.63 8.97 -1.77
CA ALA A 117 11.02 8.56 -1.58
C ALA A 117 11.61 9.17 -0.30
N GLN A 118 11.42 10.47 -0.09
CA GLN A 118 11.86 11.12 1.15
C GLN A 118 11.16 10.56 2.39
N ALA A 119 9.88 10.24 2.28
CA ALA A 119 9.14 9.61 3.37
C ALA A 119 9.64 8.19 3.65
N LYS A 120 9.97 7.43 2.60
CA LYS A 120 10.59 6.11 2.72
C LYS A 120 11.88 6.19 3.53
N ASP A 121 12.77 7.12 3.18
CA ASP A 121 14.04 7.30 3.92
C ASP A 121 13.81 7.64 5.40
N ARG A 122 12.85 8.54 5.69
CA ARG A 122 12.49 8.87 7.08
C ARG A 122 11.94 7.67 7.84
N ILE A 123 11.04 6.90 7.23
CA ILE A 123 10.45 5.69 7.83
C ILE A 123 11.54 4.65 8.08
N ASP A 124 12.49 4.47 7.17
CA ASP A 124 13.60 3.53 7.31
C ASP A 124 14.47 3.86 8.52
N GLU A 125 14.77 5.15 8.72
CA GLU A 125 15.49 5.62 9.90
C GLU A 125 14.70 5.38 11.20
N LYS A 126 13.38 5.57 11.19
CA LYS A 126 12.52 5.28 12.34
C LYS A 126 12.48 3.77 12.64
N MET A 127 12.34 2.92 11.61
CA MET A 127 12.36 1.47 11.74
C MET A 127 13.70 0.95 12.29
N LYS A 128 14.83 1.53 11.87
CA LYS A 128 16.15 1.21 12.45
C LYS A 128 16.21 1.50 13.94
N LYS A 129 15.68 2.65 14.38
CA LYS A 129 15.61 3.01 15.81
C LYS A 129 14.70 2.08 16.60
N LEU A 130 13.54 1.73 16.04
CA LEU A 130 12.55 0.86 16.68
C LEU A 130 13.00 -0.61 16.78
N LYS A 131 13.98 -1.03 15.99
CA LYS A 131 14.54 -2.40 16.07
C LYS A 131 15.08 -2.76 17.46
N ASN A 132 15.58 -1.77 18.20
CA ASN A 132 16.03 -1.96 19.59
C ASN A 132 14.86 -1.75 20.56
N HIS A 133 13.84 -2.59 20.45
CA HIS A 133 12.62 -2.48 21.24
C HIS A 133 12.78 -3.06 22.66
N PRO A 134 12.03 -2.55 23.67
CA PRO A 134 11.87 -3.22 24.96
C PRO A 134 11.30 -4.64 24.80
N LYS A 135 11.57 -5.55 25.73
CA LYS A 135 11.19 -6.98 25.59
C LYS A 135 9.67 -7.14 25.50
N GLU A 136 8.94 -6.36 26.28
CA GLU A 136 7.48 -6.24 26.31
C GLU A 136 6.88 -5.70 25.00
N CYS A 137 7.67 -5.03 24.16
CA CYS A 137 7.20 -4.44 22.91
C CYS A 137 7.44 -5.33 21.68
N LYS A 138 7.93 -6.57 21.85
CA LYS A 138 8.29 -7.44 20.73
C LYS A 138 7.13 -7.67 19.76
N GLU A 139 5.96 -8.00 20.26
CA GLU A 139 4.79 -8.29 19.42
C GLU A 139 4.32 -7.04 18.65
N ALA A 140 4.36 -5.87 19.30
CA ALA A 140 4.07 -4.60 18.65
C ALA A 140 5.09 -4.31 17.54
N TYR A 141 6.39 -4.51 17.81
CA TYR A 141 7.43 -4.35 16.80
C TYR A 141 7.24 -5.30 15.61
N ASP A 142 6.98 -6.59 15.86
CA ASP A 142 6.73 -7.59 14.81
C ASP A 142 5.52 -7.19 13.93
N THR A 143 4.48 -6.63 14.56
CA THR A 143 3.28 -6.10 13.89
C THR A 143 3.61 -4.90 13.00
N LEU A 144 4.39 -3.95 13.51
CA LEU A 144 4.87 -2.79 12.75
C LEU A 144 5.79 -3.22 11.60
N GLN A 145 6.66 -4.21 11.81
CA GLN A 145 7.53 -4.74 10.76
C GLN A 145 6.70 -5.31 9.61
N ALA A 146 5.66 -6.09 9.90
CA ALA A 146 4.76 -6.62 8.87
C ALA A 146 4.02 -5.51 8.10
N LEU A 147 3.64 -4.41 8.78
CA LEU A 147 3.05 -3.23 8.14
C LEU A 147 4.07 -2.52 7.23
N TYR A 148 5.30 -2.35 7.71
CA TYR A 148 6.40 -1.74 6.98
C TYR A 148 6.77 -2.54 5.71
N ASP A 149 6.80 -3.87 5.79
CA ASP A 149 7.08 -4.75 4.64
C ASP A 149 6.00 -4.58 3.54
N LYS A 150 4.73 -4.49 3.95
CA LYS A 150 3.63 -4.21 3.01
C LYS A 150 3.77 -2.83 2.38
N TYR A 151 4.12 -1.82 3.16
CA TYR A 151 4.38 -0.48 2.65
C TYR A 151 5.53 -0.46 1.65
N CYS A 152 6.64 -1.17 1.90
CA CYS A 152 7.73 -1.31 0.95
C CYS A 152 7.25 -1.92 -0.38
N SER A 153 6.37 -2.92 -0.34
CA SER A 153 5.78 -3.50 -1.55
C SER A 153 4.93 -2.47 -2.30
N ILE A 154 4.11 -1.68 -1.61
CA ILE A 154 3.29 -0.61 -2.22
C ILE A 154 4.19 0.46 -2.84
N TYR A 155 5.26 0.85 -2.16
CA TYR A 155 6.24 1.81 -2.70
C TYR A 155 6.86 1.32 -4.01
N VAL A 156 7.27 0.05 -4.08
CA VAL A 156 7.81 -0.55 -5.31
C VAL A 156 6.76 -0.59 -6.42
N GLN A 157 5.50 -0.93 -6.10
CA GLN A 157 4.42 -0.93 -7.08
C GLN A 157 4.17 0.46 -7.67
N ALA A 158 4.12 1.48 -6.80
CA ALA A 158 3.96 2.88 -7.21
C ALA A 158 5.08 3.33 -8.16
N GLN A 159 6.34 2.99 -7.85
CA GLN A 159 7.48 3.29 -8.73
C GLN A 159 7.41 2.53 -10.06
N THR A 160 7.03 1.26 -10.03
CA THR A 160 6.95 0.41 -11.22
C THR A 160 5.90 0.91 -12.19
N VAL A 161 4.69 1.22 -11.70
CA VAL A 161 3.60 1.70 -12.55
C VAL A 161 3.96 3.05 -13.17
N ASN A 162 4.65 3.92 -12.42
CA ASN A 162 5.17 5.18 -12.97
C ASN A 162 6.18 4.95 -14.09
N GLN A 163 7.14 4.04 -13.92
CA GLN A 163 8.13 3.72 -14.96
C GLN A 163 7.47 3.18 -16.22
N VAL A 164 6.56 2.20 -16.07
CA VAL A 164 5.82 1.62 -17.19
C VAL A 164 5.02 2.70 -17.94
N SER A 165 4.44 3.67 -17.23
CA SER A 165 3.77 4.80 -17.87
C SER A 165 4.71 5.70 -18.65
N SER A 166 5.88 6.00 -18.11
CA SER A 166 6.89 6.78 -18.83
C SER A 166 7.35 6.07 -20.12
N ASP A 167 7.66 4.78 -20.02
CA ASP A 167 8.15 3.96 -21.15
C ASP A 167 7.10 3.84 -22.27
N PHE A 168 5.84 3.63 -21.87
CA PHE A 168 4.74 3.50 -22.81
C PHE A 168 4.44 4.84 -23.53
N SER A 169 4.47 5.96 -22.82
CA SER A 169 4.34 7.29 -23.43
C SER A 169 5.44 7.57 -24.46
N MET A 170 6.71 7.32 -24.11
CA MET A 170 7.83 7.48 -25.05
C MET A 170 7.69 6.59 -26.29
N THR A 171 7.27 5.34 -26.11
CA THR A 171 7.08 4.41 -27.23
C THR A 171 6.01 4.90 -28.21
N LEU A 172 4.90 5.44 -27.68
CA LEU A 172 3.82 5.97 -28.51
C LEU A 172 4.20 7.23 -29.27
N GLU A 173 4.96 8.15 -28.66
CA GLU A 173 5.50 9.31 -29.36
C GLU A 173 6.42 8.89 -30.51
N ASN A 174 7.27 7.89 -30.30
CA ASN A 174 8.14 7.32 -31.34
C ASN A 174 7.34 6.68 -32.49
N ILE A 175 6.23 5.99 -32.19
CA ILE A 175 5.35 5.41 -33.22
C ILE A 175 4.64 6.53 -34.01
N LYS A 176 4.12 7.56 -33.32
CA LYS A 176 3.46 8.70 -33.98
C LYS A 176 4.41 9.46 -34.91
N SER A 177 5.65 9.68 -34.47
CA SER A 177 6.67 10.40 -35.24
C SER A 177 7.33 9.58 -36.35
N SER A 178 7.19 8.25 -36.36
CA SER A 178 7.69 7.36 -37.42
C SER A 178 6.69 7.04 -38.53
N LYS A 179 5.45 7.55 -38.45
CA LYS A 179 4.49 7.44 -39.57
C LYS A 179 5.07 8.16 -40.81
N PRO A 180 5.29 7.47 -41.94
CA PRO A 180 5.83 8.11 -43.14
C PRO A 180 4.86 9.15 -43.68
N ALA A 181 5.38 10.30 -44.12
CA ALA A 181 4.62 11.28 -44.87
C ALA A 181 3.94 10.58 -46.05
N GLU A 182 2.60 10.60 -46.09
CA GLU A 182 1.84 10.12 -47.23
C GLU A 182 2.33 10.88 -48.46
N LYS A 183 2.99 10.16 -49.38
CA LYS A 183 3.33 10.68 -50.70
C LYS A 183 2.03 10.85 -51.47
N HIS A 184 1.51 12.07 -51.48
CA HIS A 184 0.55 12.53 -52.49
C HIS A 184 1.27 13.04 -53.74
#